data_AF-A0A830GTJ3-F1
#
_entry.id   AF-A0A830GTJ3-F1
#
_cell.length_a   1.000
_cell.length_b   1.000
_cell.length_c   1.000
_cell.angle_alpha   90.00
_cell.angle_beta   90.00
_cell.angle_gamma   90.00
#
_symmetry.space_group_name_H-M   'P 1'
#
loop_
_entity.id
_entity.type
_entity.pdbx_description
1 polymer ?
#
loop_
_entity_poly.entity_id
_entity_poly.type
_entity_poly.pdbx_seq_one_letter_code
_entity_poly.pdbx_strand_id
1 'polypeptide(L)' 'MEVEVVETSRKGDGVAKVNGFIIFVPNTKPGDKVRVKISKVGRSYAVGEVSSEEPTVNAGASPQAEDEEEDEEEDEE' A
#
# COMPACT_ATOMS: atom_id res chain seq x y z
N MET A 1 4.02 12.80 8.41
CA MET A 1 2.79 13.30 7.77
C MET A 1 2.19 12.16 7.01
N GLU A 2 0.90 11.84 7.20
CA GLU A 2 0.25 10.74 6.48
C GLU A 2 -0.22 11.23 5.12
N VAL A 3 0.07 10.46 4.07
CA VAL A 3 -0.33 10.78 2.70
C VAL A 3 -0.78 9.51 1.98
N GLU A 4 -1.69 9.68 1.04
CA GLU A 4 -2.11 8.63 0.12
C GLU A 4 -1.41 8.83 -1.22
N VAL A 5 -0.79 7.76 -1.70
CA VAL A 5 -0.13 7.77 -3.01
C VAL A 5 -1.18 7.52 -4.07
N VAL A 6 -1.33 8.48 -4.99
CA VAL A 6 -2.36 8.45 -6.03
C VAL A 6 -1.86 7.82 -7.33
N GLU A 7 -0.57 7.96 -7.62
CA GLU A 7 0.05 7.43 -8.84
C GLU A 7 1.55 7.20 -8.65
N THR A 8 2.17 6.52 -9.62
CA THR A 8 3.63 6.38 -9.71
C THR A 8 4.13 7.11 -10.94
N SER A 9 5.17 7.92 -10.77
CA SER A 9 5.87 8.65 -11.82
C SER A 9 6.61 7.71 -12.77
N ARG A 10 6.96 8.18 -13.96
CA ARG A 10 7.72 7.41 -14.96
C ARG A 10 9.08 6.91 -14.47
N LYS A 11 9.64 7.54 -13.43
CA LYS A 11 10.92 7.17 -12.81
C LYS A 11 10.78 6.07 -11.74
N GLY A 12 9.56 5.69 -11.37
CA GLY A 12 9.30 4.76 -10.27
C GLY A 12 9.07 5.44 -8.91
N ASP A 13 9.06 6.77 -8.86
CA ASP A 13 8.72 7.52 -7.64
C ASP A 13 7.20 7.55 -7.44
N GLY A 14 6.70 7.25 -6.25
CA GLY A 14 5.29 7.47 -5.93
C GLY A 14 4.97 8.94 -5.77
N VAL A 15 3.77 9.32 -6.19
CA VAL A 15 3.26 10.68 -6.19
C VAL A 15 2.07 10.73 -5.25
N ALA A 16 2.22 11.48 -4.16
CA ALA A 16 1.15 11.77 -3.23
C ALA A 16 0.62 13.19 -3.46
N LYS A 17 -0.70 13.34 -3.43
CA LYS A 17 -1.37 14.63 -3.65
C LYS A 17 -2.13 15.03 -2.40
N VAL A 18 -1.73 16.13 -1.78
CA VAL A 18 -2.35 16.64 -0.55
C VAL A 18 -2.78 18.08 -0.76
N ASN A 19 -4.09 18.35 -0.75
CA ASN A 19 -4.65 19.70 -0.91
C ASN A 19 -4.10 20.48 -2.14
N GLY A 20 -3.86 19.78 -3.26
CA GLY A 20 -3.30 20.38 -4.48
C GLY A 20 -1.77 20.53 -4.47
N PHE A 21 -1.10 20.09 -3.40
CA PHE A 21 0.35 20.06 -3.28
C PHE A 21 0.90 18.67 -3.62
N ILE A 22 1.98 18.62 -4.40
CA ILE A 22 2.57 17.37 -4.90
C ILE A 22 3.75 16.97 -4.01
N ILE A 23 3.78 15.72 -3.57
CA ILE A 23 4.86 15.16 -2.76
C ILE A 23 5.40 13.92 -3.48
N PHE A 24 6.69 13.92 -3.78
CA PHE A 24 7.39 12.78 -4.35
C PHE A 24 7.93 11.88 -3.24
N VAL A 25 7.58 10.60 -3.31
CA VAL A 25 7.92 9.59 -2.31
C VAL A 25 8.47 8.35 -3.03
N PRO A 26 9.79 8.11 -3.01
CA PRO A 26 10.39 6.95 -3.67
C PRO A 26 9.94 5.65 -2.98
N ASN A 27 9.94 4.54 -3.73
CA ASN A 27 9.58 3.20 -3.24
C ASN A 27 8.12 3.05 -2.74
N THR A 28 7.18 3.82 -3.29
CA THR A 28 5.76 3.71 -2.92
C THR A 28 4.88 3.46 -4.14
N LYS A 29 3.74 2.78 -3.93
CA LYS A 29 2.80 2.37 -4.97
C LYS A 29 1.45 3.10 -4.82
N PRO A 30 0.66 3.21 -5.89
CA PRO A 30 -0.66 3.82 -5.83
C PRO A 30 -1.57 3.01 -4.90
N GLY A 31 -2.29 3.69 -4.02
CA GLY A 31 -3.13 3.08 -2.99
C GLY A 31 -2.45 2.92 -1.62
N ASP A 32 -1.14 3.13 -1.54
CA ASP A 32 -0.42 3.07 -0.27
C ASP A 32 -0.74 4.29 0.60
N LYS A 33 -1.10 4.05 1.86
CA LYS A 33 -1.20 5.06 2.92
C LYS A 33 0.02 4.94 3.81
N VAL A 34 0.94 5.88 3.64
CA VAL A 34 2.23 5.85 4.34
C VAL A 34 2.52 7.17 5.02
N ARG A 35 3.32 7.09 6.07
CA ARG A 35 3.82 8.25 6.77
C ARG A 35 5.13 8.70 6.14
N VAL A 36 5.12 9.94 5.69
CA VAL A 36 6.23 10.55 4.96
C VAL A 36 6.83 11.67 5.79
N LYS A 37 8.16 11.74 5.76
CA LYS A 37 8.95 12.83 6.31
C LYS A 37 9.48 13.68 5.17
N ILE A 38 9.15 14.97 5.18
CA ILE A 38 9.62 15.89 4.15
C ILE A 38 11.10 16.20 4.38
N SER A 39 11.94 15.88 3.40
CA SER A 39 13.37 16.18 3.42
C SER A 39 13.68 17.51 2.71
N LYS A 40 12.88 17.86 1.69
CA LYS A 40 13.06 19.11 0.93
C LYS A 40 11.73 19.65 0.43
N VAL A 41 11.55 20.97 0.53
CA VAL A 41 10.39 21.69 -0.01
C VAL A 41 10.83 22.57 -1.17
N GLY A 42 10.13 22.47 -2.29
CA GLY A 42 10.27 23.33 -3.47
C GLY A 42 9.09 24.29 -3.62
N ARG A 43 9.06 25.04 -4.74
CA ARG A 43 8.00 26.05 -5.00
C ARG A 43 6.61 25.45 -5.26
N SER A 44 6.56 24.25 -5.85
CA SER A 44 5.31 23.59 -6.26
C SER A 44 5.21 22.13 -5.81
N TYR A 45 6.28 21.59 -5.22
CA TYR A 45 6.35 20.21 -4.78
C TYR A 45 7.25 20.07 -3.55
N ALA A 46 7.13 18.96 -2.84
CA ALA A 46 8.10 18.52 -1.85
C ALA A 46 8.64 17.13 -2.19
N VAL A 47 9.82 16.82 -1.67
CA VAL A 47 10.43 15.50 -1.70
C VAL A 47 10.46 14.99 -0.27
N GLY A 48 9.99 13.77 -0.08
CA GLY A 48 9.95 13.12 1.22
C GLY A 48 10.32 11.65 1.15
N GLU A 49 10.69 11.11 2.30
CA GLU A 49 11.05 9.72 2.49
C GLU A 49 10.03 9.04 3.41
N VAL A 50 9.74 7.77 3.15
CA VAL A 50 8.85 6.95 3.99
C VAL A 50 9.52 6.69 5.34
N SER A 51 8.84 7.06 6.43
CA SER A 51 9.29 6.79 7.79
C SER A 51 8.69 5.47 8.27
N SER A 52 9.37 4.35 7.94
CA SER A 52 9.29 3.01 8.56
C SER A 52 7.93 2.39 8.97
N GLU A 53 6.79 2.96 8.62
CA GLU A 53 5.48 2.34 8.84
C GLU A 53 5.11 1.64 7.53
N GLU A 54 5.38 0.34 7.49
CA GLU A 54 4.90 -0.54 6.44
C GLU A 54 3.39 -0.34 6.29
N PRO A 55 2.85 -0.11 5.08
CA PRO A 55 1.42 -0.27 4.87
C PRO A 55 1.11 -1.76 5.03
N THR A 56 0.80 -2.20 6.24
CA THR A 56 0.27 -3.54 6.53
C THR A 56 -1.15 -3.63 5.97
N VAL A 57 -1.27 -3.72 4.65
CA VAL A 57 -2.43 -4.30 3.96
C VAL A 57 -1.95 -5.11 2.75
N ASN A 58 -0.98 -6.00 2.94
CA ASN A 58 -0.88 -7.17 2.08
C ASN A 58 -1.94 -8.19 2.53
N ALA A 59 -3.21 -7.86 2.25
CA ALA A 59 -4.23 -8.85 1.96
C ALA A 59 -3.99 -9.33 0.52
N GLY A 60 -3.05 -10.26 0.39
CA GLY A 60 -2.58 -10.75 -0.90
C GLY A 60 -1.86 -12.09 -0.82
N ALA A 61 -2.17 -12.90 0.19
CA ALA A 61 -2.00 -14.34 0.12
C ALA A 61 -3.36 -14.96 -0.24
N SER A 62 -3.50 -15.39 -1.50
CA SER A 62 -4.34 -16.54 -1.83
C SER A 62 -3.75 -17.79 -1.16
N PRO A 63 -4.45 -18.93 -1.08
CA PRO A 63 -5.80 -19.23 -0.59
C PRO A 63 -5.74 -19.81 0.85
N GLN A 64 -6.77 -19.64 1.68
CA GLN A 64 -6.95 -20.59 2.79
C GLN A 64 -7.52 -21.88 2.19
N ALA A 65 -6.68 -22.91 2.17
CA ALA A 65 -7.07 -24.28 1.96
C ALA A 65 -7.78 -24.82 3.22
N GLU A 66 -8.62 -25.84 2.97
CA GLU A 66 -8.97 -26.99 3.81
C GLU A 66 -9.49 -26.73 5.23
N ASP A 67 -10.81 -26.92 5.42
CA ASP A 67 -11.40 -27.93 6.34
C ASP A 67 -12.93 -27.71 6.44
N GLU A 68 -13.71 -28.34 5.56
CA GLU A 68 -15.14 -28.61 5.78
C GLU A 68 -15.48 -29.98 5.13
N GLU A 69 -15.25 -31.02 5.95
CA GLU A 69 -16.05 -32.25 6.12
C GLU A 69 -16.14 -33.27 4.96
N GLU A 70 -15.17 -34.21 4.96
CA GLU A 70 -15.43 -35.62 4.62
C GLU A 70 -15.91 -36.33 5.89
N ASP A 71 -17.22 -36.45 6.09
CA ASP A 71 -17.84 -37.50 6.92
C ASP A 71 -19.35 -37.57 6.61
N GLU A 72 -19.75 -38.37 5.62
CA GLU A 72 -20.97 -39.16 5.76
C GLU A 72 -20.62 -40.56 5.27
N GLU A 73 -20.45 -41.44 6.26
CA GLU A 73 -20.16 -42.85 6.10
C GLU A 73 -21.28 -43.63 5.40
N GLU A 74 -20.81 -44.79 4.94
CA GLU A 74 -21.42 -45.97 4.36
C GLU A 74 -22.91 -46.28 4.66
N ASP A 75 -23.54 -46.86 3.63
CA ASP A 75 -24.52 -47.95 3.66
C ASP A 75 -25.17 -48.30 5.02
N GLU A 76 -26.49 -48.09 5.10
CA GLU A 76 -27.37 -49.01 5.81
C GLU A 76 -28.49 -49.50 4.87
N GLU A 77 -28.77 -50.81 4.98
CA GLU A 77 -29.61 -51.71 4.16
C GLU A 77 -31.04 -51.28 3.83
#